data_AF-A0A6A6P4L4-F1
#
_entry.id   AF-A0A6A6P4L4-F1
#
_cell.length_a   1.000
_cell.length_b   1.000
_cell.length_c   1.000
_cell.angle_alpha   90.00
_cell.angle_beta   90.00
_cell.angle_gamma   90.00
#
_symmetry.space_group_name_H-M   'P 1'
#
loop_
_entity.id
_entity.type
_entity.pdbx_description
1 polymer ?
#
loop_
_entity_poly.entity_id
_entity_poly.type
_entity_poly.pdbx_seq_one_letter_code
_entity_poly.pdbx_strand_id
1 'polypeptide(L)'
;ASSHVADPVLQPFTKTTFDPAEYLNKQLPPLSLRKSSTIAASSTSTASLSELSGQTQTLLSQLNAHLTRLSTVLTQLTDDLLRSGGRLAYEVEVLRGETIALSETLTETVREDVTRFVPGGLTIMTPSAKEAQPPADGVDRNIEASIISPTRKTESKDGDDSAPPPYITQLQTLITVRDRLESVIKVFGEAMQWTIPPSEVSLTSSLISVSGPEPNSSDSHSREEKGREFAKKLREEIIELVTSTGGAGTDRNDLKQGHDAAMARIHTLGELAQIWKGTAEEKARVRFVESLAKEVDEKMKASEREAGGRKERNYVGVARGSVSTRDAPQRSNTPSAPETRGFLDNL
;
A
#
# COMPACT_ATOMS: atom_id res chain seq x y z
N ALA A 1 1.19 -0.71 -32.75
CA ALA A 1 1.98 -1.08 -33.95
C ALA A 1 3.45 -0.74 -33.67
N SER A 2 4.37 -1.69 -33.77
CA SER A 2 5.78 -1.48 -33.42
C SER A 2 6.43 -0.44 -34.34
N SER A 3 7.14 0.52 -33.75
CA SER A 3 7.82 1.63 -34.44
C SER A 3 8.76 1.16 -35.57
N HIS A 4 9.32 -0.04 -35.45
CA HIS A 4 10.23 -0.64 -36.42
C HIS A 4 9.57 -1.06 -37.75
N VAL A 5 8.24 -1.19 -37.78
CA VAL A 5 7.47 -1.55 -38.99
C VAL A 5 6.85 -0.30 -39.64
N ALA A 6 6.90 0.84 -38.96
CA ALA A 6 6.36 2.11 -39.45
C ALA A 6 7.30 2.86 -40.43
N ASP A 7 8.49 2.33 -40.71
CA ASP A 7 9.43 2.93 -41.66
C ASP A 7 8.81 2.95 -43.08
N PRO A 8 8.68 4.14 -43.71
CA PRO A 8 8.17 4.28 -45.08
C PRO A 8 8.90 3.40 -46.09
N VAL A 9 10.20 3.13 -45.88
CA VAL A 9 11.02 2.30 -46.77
C VAL A 9 10.62 0.82 -46.67
N LEU A 10 10.08 0.38 -45.53
CA LEU A 10 9.68 -1.00 -45.28
C LEU A 10 8.21 -1.29 -45.64
N GLN A 11 7.38 -0.25 -45.83
CA GLN A 11 5.97 -0.41 -46.19
C GLN A 11 5.72 -1.31 -47.42
N PRO A 12 6.50 -1.22 -48.53
CA PRO A 12 6.32 -2.11 -49.67
C PRO A 12 6.53 -3.59 -49.31
N PHE A 13 7.51 -3.87 -48.45
CA PHE A 13 7.90 -5.22 -48.05
C PHE A 13 6.96 -5.86 -47.03
N THR A 14 6.16 -5.06 -46.31
CA THR A 14 5.16 -5.54 -45.34
C THR A 14 3.85 -5.99 -45.98
N LYS A 15 3.65 -5.71 -47.27
CA LYS A 15 2.45 -6.12 -48.01
C LYS A 15 2.58 -7.60 -48.41
N THR A 16 1.53 -8.37 -48.18
CA THR A 16 1.46 -9.80 -48.57
C THR A 16 1.53 -10.05 -50.07
N THR A 17 1.28 -9.03 -50.89
CA THR A 17 1.34 -9.08 -52.36
C THR A 17 2.62 -8.44 -52.93
N PHE A 18 3.71 -8.38 -52.16
CA PHE A 18 4.95 -7.78 -52.62
C PHE A 18 5.57 -8.57 -53.78
N ASP A 19 5.78 -7.91 -54.93
CA ASP A 19 6.56 -8.43 -56.05
C ASP A 19 7.91 -7.70 -56.15
N PRO A 20 9.06 -8.40 -55.99
CA PRO A 20 10.38 -7.79 -56.11
C PRO A 20 10.65 -7.22 -57.51
N ALA A 21 10.09 -7.83 -58.57
CA ALA A 21 10.30 -7.36 -59.94
C ALA A 21 9.56 -6.04 -60.18
N GLU A 22 8.30 -5.94 -59.79
CA GLU A 22 7.52 -4.70 -59.85
C GLU A 22 8.13 -3.59 -58.97
N TYR A 23 8.66 -3.93 -57.79
CA TYR A 23 9.34 -2.97 -56.91
C TYR A 23 10.58 -2.36 -57.57
N LEU A 24 11.47 -3.18 -58.14
CA LEU A 24 12.66 -2.68 -58.83
C LEU A 24 12.30 -1.88 -60.09
N ASN A 25 11.30 -2.32 -60.85
CA ASN A 25 10.83 -1.60 -62.04
C ASN A 25 10.18 -0.24 -61.71
N LYS A 26 9.62 -0.07 -60.50
CA LYS A 26 9.10 1.23 -60.02
C LYS A 26 10.20 2.15 -59.49
N GLN A 27 11.27 1.61 -58.93
CA GLN A 27 12.37 2.38 -58.34
C GLN A 27 13.45 2.76 -59.35
N LEU A 28 13.61 1.97 -60.42
CA LEU A 28 14.64 2.16 -61.43
C LEU A 28 14.10 2.88 -62.68
N PRO A 29 14.76 3.94 -63.19
CA PRO A 29 14.37 4.58 -64.43
C PRO A 29 14.52 3.66 -65.65
N PRO A 30 13.68 3.80 -66.68
CA PRO A 30 13.82 3.03 -67.92
C PRO A 30 15.14 3.37 -68.63
N LEU A 31 15.83 2.33 -69.11
CA LEU A 31 17.12 2.45 -69.78
C LEU A 31 17.01 3.21 -71.11
N SER A 32 17.88 4.21 -71.32
CA SER A 32 18.09 4.81 -72.64
C SER A 32 18.86 3.84 -73.56
N LEU A 33 18.17 2.89 -74.20
CA LEU A 33 18.79 2.17 -75.32
C LEU A 33 18.85 3.11 -76.53
N ARG A 34 20.07 3.52 -76.88
CA ARG A 34 20.43 4.52 -77.90
C ARG A 34 20.08 4.11 -79.35
N LYS A 35 18.93 3.49 -79.61
CA LYS A 35 18.51 2.97 -80.94
C LYS A 35 17.04 3.19 -81.32
N SER A 36 16.27 4.02 -80.62
CA SER A 36 14.93 4.40 -81.12
C SER A 36 14.67 5.88 -80.91
N SER A 37 15.15 6.70 -81.85
CA SER A 37 14.54 7.99 -82.12
C SER A 37 13.21 7.75 -82.82
N THR A 38 12.20 8.55 -82.48
CA THR A 38 10.83 8.61 -83.02
C THR A 38 9.82 7.71 -82.31
N ILE A 39 9.29 8.18 -81.18
CA ILE A 39 7.85 8.47 -80.95
C ILE A 39 7.74 9.19 -79.59
N ALA A 40 6.81 10.13 -79.55
CA ALA A 40 6.71 11.24 -78.62
C ALA A 40 6.54 10.88 -77.12
N ALA A 41 7.15 11.74 -76.30
CA ALA A 41 6.59 12.37 -75.12
C ALA A 41 5.71 11.52 -74.17
N SER A 42 6.37 10.87 -73.21
CA SER A 42 5.92 10.92 -71.81
C SER A 42 7.12 11.29 -70.93
N SER A 43 6.89 12.18 -69.99
CA SER A 43 7.84 12.85 -69.10
C SER A 43 8.59 11.93 -68.13
N THR A 44 9.37 10.97 -68.64
CA THR A 44 10.12 10.02 -67.82
C THR A 44 11.60 10.11 -68.17
N SER A 45 12.41 10.59 -67.23
CA SER A 45 13.86 10.71 -67.33
C SER A 45 14.51 9.36 -67.65
N THR A 46 14.89 9.14 -68.90
CA THR A 46 15.55 7.91 -69.33
C THR A 46 17.03 7.95 -68.91
N ALA A 47 17.43 7.11 -67.96
CA ALA A 47 18.76 7.17 -67.36
C ALA A 47 19.84 6.45 -68.21
N SER A 48 21.10 6.88 -68.05
CA SER A 48 22.26 6.20 -68.65
C SER A 48 22.62 4.94 -67.85
N LEU A 49 23.29 3.97 -68.49
CA LEU A 49 23.67 2.70 -67.84
C LEU A 49 24.55 2.92 -66.60
N SER A 50 25.46 3.89 -66.65
CA SER A 50 26.34 4.25 -65.54
C SER A 50 25.57 4.80 -64.34
N GLU A 51 24.54 5.62 -64.59
CA GLU A 51 23.68 6.19 -63.56
C GLU A 51 22.77 5.12 -62.92
N LEU A 52 22.20 4.23 -63.74
CA LEU A 52 21.42 3.10 -63.25
C LEU A 52 22.26 2.16 -62.36
N SER A 53 23.49 1.87 -62.78
CA SER A 53 24.41 1.06 -61.99
C SER A 53 24.70 1.70 -60.64
N GLY A 54 24.92 3.02 -60.61
CA GLY A 54 25.12 3.78 -59.37
C GLY A 54 23.89 3.73 -58.45
N GLN A 55 22.71 4.02 -58.99
CA GLN A 55 21.44 3.98 -58.24
C GLN A 55 21.13 2.58 -57.69
N THR A 56 21.37 1.53 -58.48
CA THR A 56 21.18 0.14 -58.06
C THR A 56 22.14 -0.23 -56.92
N GLN A 57 23.41 0.19 -57.01
CA GLN A 57 24.42 -0.04 -55.97
C GLN A 57 24.02 0.65 -54.65
N THR A 58 23.54 1.89 -54.72
CA THR A 58 23.05 2.64 -53.55
C THR A 58 21.82 1.98 -52.94
N LEU A 59 20.84 1.59 -53.76
CA LEU A 59 19.63 0.90 -53.31
C LEU A 59 19.97 -0.44 -52.64
N LEU A 60 20.89 -1.22 -53.22
CA LEU A 60 21.34 -2.49 -52.66
C LEU A 60 22.06 -2.29 -51.31
N SER A 61 22.90 -1.25 -51.20
CA SER A 61 23.58 -0.90 -49.95
C SER A 61 22.58 -0.50 -48.87
N GLN A 62 21.57 0.27 -49.25
CA GLN A 62 20.47 0.65 -48.37
C GLN A 62 19.67 -0.57 -47.90
N LEU A 63 19.25 -1.45 -48.82
CA LEU A 63 18.55 -2.69 -48.46
C LEU A 63 19.37 -3.59 -47.55
N ASN A 64 20.68 -3.71 -47.79
CA ASN A 64 21.57 -4.51 -46.96
C ASN A 64 21.68 -3.95 -45.53
N ALA A 65 21.74 -2.61 -45.39
CA ALA A 65 21.71 -1.95 -44.09
C ALA A 65 20.38 -2.18 -43.35
N HIS A 66 19.24 -2.07 -44.05
CA HIS A 66 17.94 -2.37 -43.47
C HIS A 66 17.80 -3.84 -43.08
N LEU A 67 18.29 -4.78 -43.90
CA LEU A 67 18.27 -6.21 -43.61
C LEU A 67 19.07 -6.55 -42.34
N THR A 68 20.27 -5.99 -42.21
CA THR A 68 21.12 -6.17 -41.03
C THR A 68 20.40 -5.63 -39.78
N ARG A 69 19.83 -4.43 -39.86
CA ARG A 69 19.08 -3.82 -38.77
C ARG A 69 17.85 -4.65 -38.38
N LEU A 70 17.06 -5.12 -39.34
CA LEU A 70 15.87 -5.94 -39.08
C LEU A 70 16.26 -7.27 -38.44
N SER A 71 17.34 -7.90 -38.91
CA SER A 71 17.88 -9.13 -38.30
C SER A 71 18.27 -8.93 -36.84
N THR A 72 18.93 -7.82 -36.51
CA THR A 72 19.25 -7.46 -35.11
C THR A 72 17.97 -7.27 -34.28
N VAL A 73 16.98 -6.53 -34.81
CA VAL A 73 15.70 -6.29 -34.11
C VAL A 73 14.93 -7.59 -33.92
N LEU A 74 14.90 -8.48 -34.90
CA LEU A 74 14.23 -9.79 -34.79
C LEU A 74 14.89 -10.64 -33.71
N THR A 75 16.23 -10.65 -33.65
CA THR A 75 16.98 -11.36 -32.61
C THR A 75 16.65 -10.80 -31.24
N GLN A 76 16.62 -9.47 -31.09
CA GLN A 76 16.25 -8.81 -29.84
C GLN A 76 14.81 -9.13 -29.41
N LEU A 77 13.84 -9.03 -30.33
CA LEU A 77 12.44 -9.36 -30.03
C LEU A 77 12.25 -10.83 -29.66
N THR A 78 13.05 -11.72 -30.24
CA THR A 78 13.04 -13.14 -29.89
C THR A 78 13.57 -13.37 -28.49
N ASP A 79 14.67 -12.71 -28.11
CA ASP A 79 15.20 -12.76 -26.74
C ASP A 79 14.22 -12.15 -25.73
N ASP A 80 13.63 -10.99 -26.04
CA ASP A 80 12.61 -10.34 -25.22
C ASP A 80 11.37 -11.24 -25.05
N LEU A 81 10.95 -11.97 -26.08
CA LEU A 81 9.85 -12.93 -26.00
C LEU A 81 10.20 -14.12 -25.08
N LEU A 82 11.39 -14.70 -25.24
CA LEU A 82 11.84 -15.82 -24.40
C LEU A 82 11.96 -15.40 -22.93
N ARG A 83 12.48 -14.20 -22.68
CA ARG A 83 12.63 -13.64 -21.33
C ARG A 83 11.29 -13.24 -20.71
N SER A 84 10.43 -12.56 -21.46
CA SER A 84 9.09 -12.18 -20.98
C SER A 84 8.17 -13.39 -20.80
N GLY A 85 8.35 -14.46 -21.56
CA GLY A 85 7.63 -15.73 -21.38
C GLY A 85 7.86 -16.35 -20.00
N GLY A 86 9.11 -16.38 -19.52
CA GLY A 86 9.43 -16.88 -18.17
C GLY A 86 8.82 -16.04 -17.05
N ARG A 87 8.84 -14.70 -17.20
CA ARG A 87 8.22 -13.78 -16.24
C ARG A 87 6.69 -13.89 -16.25
N LEU A 88 6.07 -13.94 -17.43
CA LEU A 88 4.63 -14.07 -17.58
C LEU A 88 4.13 -15.40 -16.99
N ALA A 89 4.89 -16.49 -17.14
CA ALA A 89 4.56 -17.76 -16.51
C ALA A 89 4.51 -17.67 -14.98
N TYR A 90 5.48 -16.95 -14.37
CA TYR A 90 5.46 -16.71 -12.92
C TYR A 90 4.26 -15.85 -12.50
N GLU A 91 3.99 -14.75 -13.21
CA GLU A 91 2.85 -13.88 -12.93
C GLU A 91 1.51 -14.64 -13.06
N VAL A 92 1.37 -15.51 -14.06
CA VAL A 92 0.19 -16.37 -14.22
C VAL A 92 0.06 -17.36 -13.06
N GLU A 93 1.14 -17.99 -12.62
CA GLU A 93 1.09 -18.94 -11.50
C GLU A 93 0.80 -18.24 -10.17
N VAL A 94 1.32 -17.03 -9.96
CA VAL A 94 0.98 -16.18 -8.81
C VAL A 94 -0.51 -15.81 -8.84
N LEU A 95 -1.01 -15.30 -9.96
CA LEU A 95 -2.43 -14.96 -10.11
C LEU A 95 -3.35 -16.16 -9.92
N ARG A 96 -2.93 -17.34 -10.39
CA ARG A 96 -3.65 -18.58 -10.15
C ARG A 96 -3.66 -18.94 -8.67
N GLY A 97 -2.53 -18.83 -7.98
CA GLY A 97 -2.44 -19.03 -6.54
C GLY A 97 -3.33 -18.06 -5.75
N GLU A 98 -3.30 -16.78 -6.09
CA GLU A 98 -4.16 -15.75 -5.50
C GLU A 98 -5.65 -16.01 -5.79
N THR A 99 -5.99 -16.45 -7.00
CA THR A 99 -7.38 -16.81 -7.36
C THR A 99 -7.86 -18.02 -6.57
N ILE A 100 -7.00 -19.02 -6.35
CA ILE A 100 -7.32 -20.18 -5.51
C ILE A 100 -7.49 -19.74 -4.05
N ALA A 101 -6.59 -18.92 -3.53
CA ALA A 101 -6.69 -18.40 -2.16
C ALA A 101 -7.95 -17.53 -1.95
N LEU A 102 -8.32 -16.71 -2.94
CA LEU A 102 -9.56 -15.94 -2.93
C LEU A 102 -10.78 -16.86 -2.99
N SER A 103 -10.75 -17.89 -3.84
CA SER A 103 -11.80 -18.91 -3.91
C SER A 103 -12.00 -19.59 -2.56
N GLU A 104 -10.91 -20.06 -1.93
CA GLU A 104 -10.93 -20.70 -0.61
C GLU A 104 -11.52 -19.75 0.45
N THR A 105 -11.06 -18.50 0.47
CA THR A 105 -11.59 -17.47 1.38
C THR A 105 -13.09 -17.24 1.18
N LEU A 106 -13.55 -17.20 -0.09
CA LEU A 106 -14.96 -17.02 -0.41
C LEU A 106 -15.81 -18.24 -0.02
N THR A 107 -15.29 -19.46 -0.25
CA THR A 107 -16.05 -20.69 -0.05
C THR A 107 -16.02 -21.22 1.36
N GLU A 108 -14.97 -20.95 2.13
CA GLU A 108 -14.77 -21.49 3.48
C GLU A 108 -15.07 -20.44 4.54
N THR A 109 -14.44 -19.27 4.47
CA THR A 109 -14.62 -18.22 5.50
C THR A 109 -15.88 -17.40 5.27
N VAL A 110 -15.99 -16.79 4.09
CA VAL A 110 -17.09 -15.86 3.79
C VAL A 110 -18.41 -16.61 3.61
N ARG A 111 -18.41 -17.83 3.06
CA ARG A 111 -19.63 -18.62 2.88
C ARG A 111 -20.33 -18.88 4.21
N GLU A 112 -19.60 -19.29 5.24
CA GLU A 112 -20.18 -19.53 6.56
C GLU A 112 -20.82 -18.26 7.12
N ASP A 113 -20.12 -17.13 7.03
CA ASP A 113 -20.65 -15.85 7.47
C ASP A 113 -21.88 -15.43 6.66
N VAL A 114 -21.86 -15.59 5.33
CA VAL A 114 -23.02 -15.31 4.46
C VAL A 114 -24.20 -16.21 4.80
N THR A 115 -23.99 -17.50 5.13
CA THR A 115 -25.09 -18.37 5.57
C THR A 115 -25.71 -17.93 6.90
N ARG A 116 -24.92 -17.30 7.79
CA ARG A 116 -25.45 -16.69 9.02
C ARG A 116 -26.28 -15.45 8.73
N PHE A 117 -25.89 -14.65 7.73
CA PHE A 117 -26.64 -13.45 7.31
C PHE A 117 -27.86 -13.76 6.44
N VAL A 118 -27.83 -14.84 5.64
CA VAL A 118 -28.94 -15.29 4.79
C VAL A 118 -29.12 -16.82 4.90
N PRO A 119 -29.78 -17.30 5.98
CA PRO A 119 -30.06 -18.72 6.17
C PRO A 119 -31.11 -19.17 5.14
N GLY A 120 -30.66 -19.70 4.00
CA GLY A 120 -31.53 -20.13 2.89
C GLY A 120 -31.12 -19.63 1.51
N GLY A 121 -30.12 -18.75 1.43
CA GLY A 121 -29.63 -18.20 0.16
C GLY A 121 -30.57 -17.15 -0.46
N LEU A 122 -30.02 -16.35 -1.38
CA LEU A 122 -30.81 -15.40 -2.17
C LEU A 122 -31.54 -16.17 -3.27
N THR A 123 -32.84 -16.42 -3.10
CA THR A 123 -33.70 -16.84 -4.21
C THR A 123 -33.89 -15.63 -5.13
N ILE A 124 -32.94 -15.44 -6.03
CA ILE A 124 -33.15 -14.55 -7.17
C ILE A 124 -34.23 -15.25 -8.01
N MET A 125 -35.45 -14.75 -7.93
CA MET A 125 -36.53 -15.15 -8.83
C MET A 125 -36.11 -14.78 -10.25
N THR A 126 -35.47 -15.72 -10.95
CA THR A 126 -35.41 -15.70 -12.40
C THR A 126 -36.85 -15.81 -12.88
N PRO A 127 -37.38 -14.84 -13.66
CA PRO A 127 -38.66 -15.05 -14.31
C PRO A 127 -38.48 -16.24 -15.24
N SER A 128 -39.12 -17.35 -14.86
CA SER A 128 -39.18 -18.58 -15.62
C SER A 128 -39.69 -18.25 -17.03
N ALA A 129 -38.76 -18.21 -17.98
CA ALA A 129 -39.08 -18.26 -19.39
C ALA A 129 -39.77 -19.61 -19.61
N LYS A 130 -41.10 -19.56 -19.76
CA LYS A 130 -41.90 -20.68 -20.24
C LYS A 130 -41.42 -21.04 -21.65
N GLU A 131 -40.50 -21.98 -21.71
CA GLU A 131 -40.18 -22.71 -22.92
C GLU A 131 -41.22 -23.83 -23.07
N ALA A 132 -41.92 -23.78 -24.20
CA ALA A 132 -43.02 -24.66 -24.54
C ALA A 132 -42.50 -26.03 -25.00
N GLN A 133 -43.09 -27.10 -24.47
CA GLN A 133 -43.15 -28.42 -25.12
C GLN A 133 -44.31 -29.28 -24.52
N PRO A 134 -44.77 -30.35 -25.19
CA PRO A 134 -46.16 -30.51 -25.67
C PRO A 134 -47.00 -31.50 -24.83
N PRO A 135 -48.31 -31.65 -25.11
CA PRO A 135 -49.24 -32.40 -24.26
C PRO A 135 -49.19 -33.91 -24.53
N ALA A 136 -49.39 -34.70 -23.48
CA ALA A 136 -49.78 -36.11 -23.57
C ALA A 136 -50.72 -36.50 -22.41
N ASP A 137 -51.74 -37.27 -22.77
CA ASP A 137 -53.00 -37.62 -22.11
C ASP A 137 -52.97 -38.38 -20.77
N GLY A 138 -54.04 -38.14 -19.97
CA GLY A 138 -54.86 -39.12 -19.22
C GLY A 138 -54.27 -39.76 -17.94
N VAL A 139 -54.98 -40.05 -16.83
CA VAL A 139 -56.40 -40.34 -16.57
C VAL A 139 -56.68 -40.28 -15.03
N ASP A 140 -57.81 -39.64 -14.66
CA ASP A 140 -58.80 -39.85 -13.56
C ASP A 140 -58.53 -39.93 -12.03
N ARG A 141 -59.39 -39.15 -11.34
CA ARG A 141 -60.19 -39.39 -10.09
C ARG A 141 -59.45 -39.38 -8.74
N ASN A 142 -59.93 -38.73 -7.68
CA ASN A 142 -61.26 -38.88 -7.10
C ASN A 142 -61.62 -37.71 -6.15
N ILE A 143 -62.93 -37.48 -6.01
CA ILE A 143 -63.63 -36.47 -5.22
C ILE A 143 -63.81 -36.97 -3.77
N GLU A 144 -64.02 -36.03 -2.85
CA GLU A 144 -65.04 -36.06 -1.77
C GLU A 144 -64.58 -36.04 -0.30
N ALA A 145 -65.18 -35.05 0.40
CA ALA A 145 -65.67 -35.09 1.79
C ALA A 145 -64.68 -35.30 2.94
N SER A 146 -64.90 -34.85 4.16
CA SER A 146 -65.78 -33.87 4.83
C SER A 146 -65.44 -34.07 6.31
N ILE A 147 -65.51 -33.01 7.12
CA ILE A 147 -65.71 -33.04 8.59
C ILE A 147 -64.55 -33.61 9.43
N ILE A 148 -63.88 -32.73 10.20
CA ILE A 148 -63.86 -32.70 11.69
C ILE A 148 -62.99 -31.50 12.09
N SER A 149 -63.64 -30.43 12.54
CA SER A 149 -63.17 -29.62 13.67
C SER A 149 -63.89 -30.20 14.91
N PRO A 150 -63.43 -30.04 16.19
CA PRO A 150 -63.40 -28.70 16.76
C PRO A 150 -62.50 -28.46 18.00
N THR A 151 -62.50 -27.18 18.39
CA THR A 151 -62.41 -26.66 19.77
C THR A 151 -60.99 -26.55 20.37
N ARG A 152 -60.31 -25.39 20.32
CA ARG A 152 -60.62 -24.04 20.84
C ARG A 152 -60.36 -23.90 22.34
N LYS A 153 -59.66 -22.80 22.66
CA LYS A 153 -59.63 -21.99 23.90
C LYS A 153 -58.39 -22.25 24.76
N THR A 154 -57.67 -21.24 25.25
CA THR A 154 -58.08 -19.86 25.61
C THR A 154 -56.77 -19.10 25.90
N GLU A 155 -56.56 -17.92 25.29
CA GLU A 155 -56.69 -16.59 25.95
C GLU A 155 -55.50 -16.30 26.90
N SER A 156 -54.57 -15.37 26.66
CA SER A 156 -54.59 -13.95 26.25
C SER A 156 -54.11 -13.05 27.40
N LYS A 157 -53.22 -12.12 27.05
CA LYS A 157 -52.92 -10.79 27.64
C LYS A 157 -51.48 -10.44 27.21
N ASP A 158 -51.13 -9.27 26.70
CA ASP A 158 -51.83 -8.06 26.29
C ASP A 158 -50.75 -7.23 25.58
N GLY A 159 -51.08 -6.56 24.48
CA GLY A 159 -50.38 -5.38 23.93
C GLY A 159 -48.89 -5.48 23.55
N ASP A 160 -48.59 -5.57 22.25
CA ASP A 160 -48.05 -4.43 21.50
C ASP A 160 -48.06 -4.77 20.01
N ASP A 161 -49.03 -4.19 19.31
CA ASP A 161 -49.19 -4.27 17.87
C ASP A 161 -48.35 -3.14 17.26
N SER A 162 -47.04 -3.38 17.11
CA SER A 162 -46.17 -2.52 16.30
C SER A 162 -44.88 -3.26 15.92
N ALA A 163 -44.99 -4.26 15.06
CA ALA A 163 -43.84 -4.61 14.22
C ALA A 163 -43.54 -3.36 13.36
N PRO A 164 -42.38 -2.70 13.51
CA PRO A 164 -42.10 -1.48 12.77
C PRO A 164 -42.17 -1.78 11.27
N PRO A 165 -42.83 -0.93 10.45
CA PRO A 165 -42.87 -1.06 9.00
C PRO A 165 -41.48 -1.33 8.41
N PRO A 166 -41.37 -2.05 7.28
CA PRO A 166 -40.07 -2.42 6.69
C PRO A 166 -39.16 -1.23 6.38
N TYR A 167 -39.72 -0.04 6.20
CA TYR A 167 -38.96 1.21 6.03
C TYR A 167 -38.33 1.72 7.33
N ILE A 168 -38.93 1.45 8.50
CA ILE A 168 -38.37 1.80 9.81
C ILE A 168 -37.22 0.85 10.16
N THR A 169 -37.34 -0.44 9.86
CA THR A 169 -36.22 -1.37 10.04
C THR A 169 -35.06 -1.05 9.09
N GLN A 170 -35.34 -0.66 7.84
CA GLN A 170 -34.34 -0.14 6.90
C GLN A 170 -33.69 1.17 7.39
N LEU A 171 -34.46 2.08 7.99
CA LEU A 171 -33.89 3.29 8.59
C LEU A 171 -33.00 2.98 9.79
N GLN A 172 -33.40 2.07 10.67
CA GLN A 172 -32.60 1.64 11.82
C GLN A 172 -31.31 0.93 11.39
N THR A 173 -31.36 0.10 10.34
CA THR A 173 -30.15 -0.51 9.78
C THR A 173 -29.26 0.53 9.13
N LEU A 174 -29.81 1.50 8.40
CA LEU A 174 -29.03 2.61 7.83
C LEU A 174 -28.38 3.49 8.91
N ILE A 175 -29.06 3.75 10.02
CA ILE A 175 -28.47 4.47 11.18
C ILE A 175 -27.32 3.64 11.77
N THR A 176 -27.53 2.35 12.00
CA THR A 176 -26.49 1.46 12.52
C THR A 176 -25.28 1.37 11.57
N VAL A 177 -25.53 1.32 10.26
CA VAL A 177 -24.48 1.31 9.25
C VAL A 177 -23.76 2.65 9.21
N ARG A 178 -24.47 3.77 9.33
CA ARG A 178 -23.87 5.10 9.44
C ARG A 178 -22.96 5.19 10.67
N ASP A 179 -23.44 4.79 11.84
CA ASP A 179 -22.64 4.85 13.08
C ASP A 179 -21.39 3.96 12.97
N ARG A 180 -21.53 2.78 12.36
CA ARG A 180 -20.39 1.90 12.07
C ARG A 180 -19.40 2.54 11.09
N LEU A 181 -19.88 3.15 10.00
CA LEU A 181 -19.02 3.82 9.04
C LEU A 181 -18.32 5.03 9.65
N GLU A 182 -19.01 5.83 10.47
CA GLU A 182 -18.40 6.94 11.21
C GLU A 182 -17.31 6.43 12.17
N SER A 183 -17.55 5.32 12.87
CA SER A 183 -16.54 4.66 13.70
C SER A 183 -15.33 4.17 12.88
N VAL A 184 -15.56 3.54 11.73
CA VAL A 184 -14.48 3.07 10.85
C VAL A 184 -13.68 4.24 10.29
N ILE A 185 -14.35 5.30 9.84
CA ILE A 185 -13.69 6.53 9.35
C ILE A 185 -12.84 7.15 10.46
N LYS A 186 -13.34 7.21 11.69
CA LYS A 186 -12.59 7.71 12.83
C LYS A 186 -11.34 6.87 13.11
N VAL A 187 -11.51 5.55 13.21
CA VAL A 187 -10.41 4.62 13.50
C VAL A 187 -9.37 4.62 12.37
N PHE A 188 -9.79 4.57 11.11
CA PHE A 188 -8.86 4.66 9.97
C PHE A 188 -8.24 6.05 9.80
N GLY A 189 -8.97 7.12 10.15
CA GLY A 189 -8.44 8.48 10.14
C GLY A 189 -7.35 8.66 11.20
N GLU A 190 -7.60 8.20 12.43
CA GLU A 190 -6.60 8.16 13.50
C GLU A 190 -5.41 7.26 13.11
N ALA A 191 -5.69 6.14 12.45
CA ALA A 191 -4.66 5.22 11.97
C ALA A 191 -3.77 5.88 10.90
N MET A 192 -4.37 6.55 9.92
CA MET A 192 -3.67 7.24 8.84
C MET A 192 -2.86 8.45 9.34
N GLN A 193 -3.34 9.09 10.40
CA GLN A 193 -2.62 10.16 11.08
C GLN A 193 -1.38 9.64 11.83
N TRP A 194 -1.39 8.37 12.26
CA TRP A 194 -0.23 7.70 12.84
C TRP A 194 0.73 7.21 11.76
N THR A 195 1.56 8.13 11.29
CA THR A 195 2.65 7.87 10.34
C THR A 195 3.92 7.47 11.06
N ILE A 196 4.52 6.35 10.65
CA ILE A 196 5.84 5.93 11.12
C ILE A 196 6.88 6.34 10.07
N PRO A 197 8.05 6.88 10.49
CA PRO A 197 9.13 7.15 9.56
C PRO A 197 9.56 5.85 8.85
N PRO A 198 9.70 5.84 7.51
CA PRO A 198 10.12 4.65 6.78
C PRO A 198 11.42 4.04 7.33
N SER A 199 12.30 4.84 7.95
CA SER A 199 13.50 4.33 8.63
C SER A 199 13.21 3.32 9.76
N GLU A 200 12.13 3.49 10.53
CA GLU A 200 11.76 2.56 11.61
C GLU A 200 11.12 1.27 11.07
N VAL A 201 10.50 1.32 9.89
CA VAL A 201 10.00 0.15 9.16
C VAL A 201 11.17 -0.61 8.52
N SER A 202 12.14 0.12 7.96
CA SER A 202 13.33 -0.41 7.28
C SER A 202 14.35 -1.09 8.19
N LEU A 203 14.36 -0.80 9.51
CA LEU A 203 15.21 -1.52 10.48
C LEU A 203 14.84 -3.01 10.62
N THR A 204 13.66 -3.44 10.14
CA THR A 204 13.27 -4.85 10.12
C THR A 204 13.55 -5.55 8.79
N SER A 205 13.91 -4.79 7.73
CA SER A 205 14.12 -5.26 6.36
C SER A 205 15.52 -4.93 5.82
N SER A 206 16.53 -4.91 6.69
CA SER A 206 17.91 -4.53 6.34
C SER A 206 18.71 -5.60 5.58
N LEU A 207 18.09 -6.38 4.67
CA LEU A 207 18.81 -7.42 3.89
C LEU A 207 18.49 -7.48 2.40
N ILE A 208 17.86 -6.48 1.79
CA ILE A 208 17.74 -6.39 0.32
C ILE A 208 18.11 -4.96 -0.12
N SER A 209 19.41 -4.70 -0.20
CA SER A 209 19.94 -3.62 -1.03
C SER A 209 19.89 -4.07 -2.48
N VAL A 210 18.80 -3.73 -3.19
CA VAL A 210 18.78 -3.70 -4.65
C VAL A 210 18.73 -2.24 -5.05
N SER A 211 19.83 -1.75 -5.60
CA SER A 211 19.98 -0.44 -6.19
C SER A 211 18.92 -0.23 -7.29
N GLY A 212 17.80 0.39 -6.93
CA GLY A 212 16.85 1.00 -7.86
C GLY A 212 17.02 2.52 -7.82
N PRO A 213 16.85 3.22 -8.96
CA PRO A 213 17.06 4.67 -9.01
C PRO A 213 16.05 5.37 -8.11
N GLU A 214 16.57 6.17 -7.18
CA GLU A 214 15.86 7.03 -6.22
C GLU A 214 14.67 7.77 -6.87
N PRO A 215 13.41 7.43 -6.57
CA PRO A 215 12.32 8.35 -6.84
C PRO A 215 12.45 9.51 -5.84
N ASN A 216 12.71 10.71 -6.36
CA ASN A 216 12.46 12.01 -5.73
C ASN A 216 12.58 12.07 -4.18
N SER A 217 13.82 12.12 -3.70
CA SER A 217 14.20 12.30 -2.29
C SER A 217 13.43 13.37 -1.50
N SER A 218 12.85 14.39 -2.15
CA SER A 218 12.05 15.43 -1.49
C SER A 218 10.79 14.90 -0.79
N ASP A 219 10.09 13.92 -1.36
CA ASP A 219 8.83 13.42 -0.77
C ASP A 219 9.08 12.40 0.34
N SER A 220 10.13 11.58 0.18
CA SER A 220 10.62 10.65 1.20
C SER A 220 11.11 11.41 2.46
N HIS A 221 11.87 12.50 2.29
CA HIS A 221 12.31 13.34 3.42
C HIS A 221 11.12 14.03 4.13
N SER A 222 10.13 14.51 3.38
CA SER A 222 8.92 15.14 3.93
C SER A 222 8.09 14.14 4.76
N ARG A 223 7.95 12.89 4.29
CA ARG A 223 7.23 11.83 5.03
C ARG A 223 8.02 11.35 6.26
N GLU A 224 9.34 11.26 6.14
CA GLU A 224 10.25 10.92 7.24
C GLU A 224 10.18 11.96 8.37
N GLU A 225 10.22 13.25 8.03
CA GLU A 225 10.17 14.34 9.00
C GLU A 225 8.81 14.38 9.72
N LYS A 226 7.70 14.28 8.98
CA LYS A 226 6.34 14.23 9.56
C LYS A 226 6.13 13.05 10.50
N GLY A 227 6.64 11.86 10.15
CA GLY A 227 6.57 10.69 11.01
C GLY A 227 7.35 10.87 12.32
N ARG A 228 8.55 11.47 12.23
CA ARG A 228 9.38 11.78 13.42
C ARG A 228 8.75 12.84 14.31
N GLU A 229 8.18 13.90 13.73
CA GLU A 229 7.49 14.95 14.47
C GLU A 229 6.25 14.41 15.18
N PHE A 230 5.45 13.58 14.51
CA PHE A 230 4.28 12.96 15.12
C PHE A 230 4.66 12.03 16.28
N ALA A 231 5.68 11.20 16.10
CA ALA A 231 6.20 10.33 17.16
C ALA A 231 6.73 11.13 18.37
N LYS A 232 7.41 12.26 18.13
CA LYS A 232 7.87 13.16 19.20
C LYS A 232 6.69 13.79 19.95
N LYS A 233 5.70 14.31 19.21
CA LYS A 233 4.50 14.90 19.79
C LYS A 233 3.75 13.90 20.67
N LEU A 234 3.65 12.65 20.24
CA LEU A 234 2.98 11.61 21.00
C LEU A 234 3.75 11.21 22.27
N ARG A 235 5.08 11.14 22.21
CA ARG A 235 5.94 10.97 23.40
C ARG A 235 5.74 12.13 24.37
N GLU A 236 5.74 13.36 23.88
CA GLU A 236 5.54 14.57 24.68
C GLU A 236 4.15 14.59 25.34
N GLU A 237 3.07 14.30 24.61
CA GLU A 237 1.69 14.18 25.14
C GLU A 237 1.63 13.15 26.29
N ILE A 238 2.22 11.97 26.07
CA ILE A 238 2.19 10.88 27.06
C ILE A 238 3.04 11.23 28.30
N ILE A 239 4.21 11.84 28.12
CA ILE A 239 5.05 12.30 29.24
C ILE A 239 4.39 13.47 29.98
N GLU A 240 3.68 14.34 29.27
CA GLU A 240 2.88 15.41 29.85
C GLU A 240 1.75 14.85 30.73
N LEU A 241 1.06 13.79 30.32
CA LEU A 241 0.04 13.14 31.17
C LEU A 241 0.63 12.61 32.50
N VAL A 242 1.85 12.08 32.48
CA VAL A 242 2.54 11.60 33.68
C VAL A 242 3.05 12.77 34.55
N THR A 243 3.47 13.88 33.95
CA THR A 243 4.12 15.00 34.65
C THR A 243 3.17 16.13 35.08
N SER A 244 2.13 16.43 34.30
CA SER A 244 1.08 17.41 34.63
C SER A 244 0.29 16.98 35.87
N THR A 245 0.05 15.67 36.00
CA THR A 245 -0.58 15.07 37.18
C THR A 245 0.43 14.84 38.32
N GLY A 246 1.72 14.82 38.01
CA GLY A 246 2.84 14.56 38.93
C GLY A 246 3.65 15.79 39.36
N GLY A 247 3.09 16.99 39.27
CA GLY A 247 3.75 18.25 39.68
C GLY A 247 4.28 18.23 41.13
N ALA A 248 5.19 19.18 41.42
CA ALA A 248 5.92 19.28 42.69
C ALA A 248 5.01 19.64 43.90
N GLY A 249 4.14 18.71 44.31
CA GLY A 249 3.16 18.87 45.38
C GLY A 249 1.94 17.95 45.29
N THR A 250 1.77 17.17 44.22
CA THR A 250 0.61 16.28 44.06
C THR A 250 0.72 14.99 44.88
N ASP A 251 -0.42 14.48 45.34
CA ASP A 251 -0.48 13.28 46.16
C ASP A 251 -0.07 12.04 45.37
N ARG A 252 0.36 10.97 46.07
CA ARG A 252 0.72 9.67 45.45
C ARG A 252 -0.40 9.11 44.56
N ASN A 253 -1.65 9.47 44.85
CA ASN A 253 -2.82 9.08 44.07
C ASN A 253 -2.90 9.81 42.72
N ASP A 254 -2.49 11.07 42.65
CA ASP A 254 -2.51 11.87 41.41
C ASP A 254 -1.40 11.41 40.46
N LEU A 255 -0.23 11.05 40.99
CA LEU A 255 0.84 10.45 40.20
C LEU A 255 0.42 9.09 39.59
N LYS A 256 -0.31 8.28 40.37
CA LYS A 256 -0.87 7.02 39.89
C LYS A 256 -1.95 7.25 38.84
N GLN A 257 -2.81 8.26 39.02
CA GLN A 257 -3.84 8.62 38.05
C GLN A 257 -3.26 9.09 36.71
N GLY A 258 -2.18 9.88 36.73
CA GLY A 258 -1.46 10.28 35.52
C GLY A 258 -0.80 9.11 34.78
N HIS A 259 -0.26 8.15 35.54
CA HIS A 259 0.29 6.90 34.98
C HIS A 259 -0.82 6.02 34.37
N ASP A 260 -1.93 5.82 35.09
CA ASP A 260 -3.07 5.04 34.60
C ASP A 260 -3.66 5.68 33.32
N ALA A 261 -3.73 7.01 33.25
CA ALA A 261 -4.19 7.74 32.06
C ALA A 261 -3.21 7.60 30.88
N ALA A 262 -1.89 7.68 31.13
CA ALA A 262 -0.87 7.45 30.12
C ALA A 262 -0.90 6.00 29.59
N MET A 263 -1.07 5.02 30.47
CA MET A 263 -1.22 3.61 30.10
C MET A 263 -2.50 3.33 29.32
N ALA A 264 -3.61 3.99 29.68
CA ALA A 264 -4.85 3.91 28.89
C ALA A 264 -4.65 4.45 27.47
N ARG A 265 -3.91 5.56 27.31
CA ARG A 265 -3.57 6.10 25.99
C ARG A 265 -2.69 5.15 25.18
N ILE A 266 -1.68 4.56 25.80
CA ILE A 266 -0.81 3.54 25.19
C ILE A 266 -1.61 2.29 24.79
N HIS A 267 -2.60 1.88 25.60
CA HIS A 267 -3.50 0.78 25.27
C HIS A 267 -4.32 1.07 24.01
N THR A 268 -4.91 2.28 23.90
CA THR A 268 -5.64 2.68 22.69
C THR A 268 -4.74 2.71 21.45
N LEU A 269 -3.47 3.09 21.60
CA LEU A 269 -2.47 3.02 20.51
C LEU A 269 -2.13 1.56 20.15
N GLY A 270 -2.11 0.65 21.12
CA GLY A 270 -1.97 -0.79 20.89
C GLY A 270 -3.13 -1.38 20.10
N GLU A 271 -4.37 -0.99 20.43
CA GLU A 271 -5.57 -1.37 19.66
C GLU A 271 -5.51 -0.83 18.23
N LEU A 272 -5.06 0.42 18.07
CA LEU A 272 -4.85 1.01 16.75
C LEU A 272 -3.78 0.23 15.97
N ALA A 273 -2.68 -0.19 16.62
CA ALA A 273 -1.60 -0.96 15.99
C ALA A 273 -2.08 -2.30 15.41
N GLN A 274 -3.13 -2.90 15.99
CA GLN A 274 -3.75 -4.13 15.51
C GLN A 274 -4.32 -4.02 14.09
N ILE A 275 -4.69 -2.81 13.62
CA ILE A 275 -5.22 -2.57 12.27
C ILE A 275 -4.18 -2.93 11.20
N TRP A 276 -2.90 -2.80 11.54
CA TRP A 276 -1.78 -3.11 10.64
C TRP A 276 -1.33 -4.57 10.73
N LYS A 277 -2.06 -5.44 11.42
CA LYS A 277 -1.73 -6.86 11.52
C LYS A 277 -1.59 -7.48 10.13
N GLY A 278 -0.45 -8.14 9.88
CA GLY A 278 -0.10 -8.72 8.59
C GLY A 278 0.56 -7.75 7.60
N THR A 279 0.74 -6.48 7.96
CA THR A 279 1.49 -5.50 7.14
C THR A 279 2.94 -5.38 7.59
N ALA A 280 3.82 -4.89 6.72
CA ALA A 280 5.24 -4.66 7.04
C ALA A 280 5.46 -3.67 8.21
N GLU A 281 4.45 -2.88 8.56
CA GLU A 281 4.52 -1.88 9.62
C GLU A 281 4.10 -2.41 11.00
N GLU A 282 3.48 -3.60 11.09
CA GLU A 282 2.97 -4.18 12.34
C GLU A 282 4.04 -4.20 13.45
N LYS A 283 5.20 -4.79 13.13
CA LYS A 283 6.28 -5.00 14.09
C LYS A 283 6.92 -3.69 14.56
N ALA A 284 6.98 -2.69 13.68
CA ALA A 284 7.50 -1.36 14.03
C ALA A 284 6.52 -0.62 14.95
N ARG A 285 5.22 -0.66 14.65
CA ARG A 285 4.14 -0.06 15.45
C ARG A 285 4.06 -0.66 16.86
N VAL A 286 4.11 -1.99 16.97
CA VAL A 286 4.08 -2.69 18.27
C VAL A 286 5.30 -2.32 19.13
N ARG A 287 6.50 -2.32 18.56
CA ARG A 287 7.73 -1.93 19.28
C ARG A 287 7.72 -0.48 19.74
N PHE A 288 7.15 0.42 18.95
CA PHE A 288 7.01 1.81 19.33
C PHE A 288 6.09 1.98 20.55
N VAL A 289 4.96 1.27 20.58
CA VAL A 289 4.04 1.24 21.74
C VAL A 289 4.73 0.64 22.98
N GLU A 290 5.50 -0.44 22.82
CA GLU A 290 6.30 -1.03 23.91
C GLU A 290 7.36 -0.06 24.44
N SER A 291 8.02 0.71 23.56
CA SER A 291 8.98 1.74 23.94
C SER A 291 8.32 2.86 24.74
N LEU A 292 7.11 3.29 24.34
CA LEU A 292 6.34 4.30 25.08
C LEU A 292 5.94 3.80 26.48
N ALA A 293 5.48 2.55 26.60
CA ALA A 293 5.16 1.96 27.90
C ALA A 293 6.37 1.95 28.83
N LYS A 294 7.54 1.59 28.29
CA LYS A 294 8.80 1.60 29.05
C LYS A 294 9.21 3.02 29.47
N GLU A 295 9.08 4.01 28.59
CA GLU A 295 9.39 5.42 28.91
C GLU A 295 8.47 5.96 30.04
N VAL A 296 7.19 5.59 30.03
CA VAL A 296 6.22 5.95 31.07
C VAL A 296 6.56 5.30 32.41
N ASP A 297 6.88 4.01 32.43
CA ASP A 297 7.27 3.28 33.65
C ASP A 297 8.59 3.81 34.24
N GLU A 298 9.57 4.12 33.39
CA GLU A 298 10.82 4.76 33.81
C GLU A 298 10.56 6.15 34.41
N LYS A 299 9.65 6.93 33.83
CA LYS A 299 9.28 8.26 34.33
C LYS A 299 8.50 8.19 35.65
N MET A 300 7.60 7.22 35.82
CA MET A 300 6.90 6.95 37.09
C MET A 300 7.91 6.60 38.19
N LYS A 301 8.85 5.70 37.89
CA LYS A 301 9.90 5.28 38.83
C LYS A 301 10.85 6.43 39.19
N ALA A 302 11.16 7.31 38.23
CA ALA A 302 11.95 8.51 38.47
C ALA A 302 11.18 9.52 39.35
N SER A 303 9.90 9.76 39.06
CA SER A 303 9.04 10.65 39.86
C SER A 303 8.86 10.14 41.30
N GLU A 304 8.70 8.83 41.50
CA GLU A 304 8.63 8.22 42.85
C GLU A 304 9.96 8.36 43.62
N ARG A 305 11.10 8.19 42.95
CA ARG A 305 12.44 8.41 43.55
C ARG A 305 12.66 9.86 43.94
N GLU A 306 12.23 10.82 43.11
CA GLU A 306 12.31 12.25 43.39
C GLU A 306 11.39 12.65 44.56
N ALA A 307 10.18 12.09 44.62
CA ALA A 307 9.25 12.28 45.74
C ALA A 307 9.79 11.68 47.06
N GLY A 308 10.47 10.52 47.00
CA GLY A 308 11.12 9.89 48.15
C GLY A 308 12.34 10.66 48.66
N GLY A 309 13.25 11.07 47.77
CA GLY A 309 14.48 11.80 48.12
C GLY A 309 14.25 13.25 48.58
N ARG A 310 13.04 13.80 48.39
CA ARG A 310 12.65 15.11 48.95
C ARG A 310 12.13 15.00 50.38
N LYS A 311 11.51 13.88 50.77
CA LYS A 311 11.08 13.62 52.15
C LYS A 311 12.28 13.42 53.10
N GLU A 312 13.36 12.77 52.66
CA GLU A 312 14.60 12.64 53.46
C GLU A 312 15.33 13.98 53.63
N ARG A 313 15.38 14.84 52.60
CA ARG A 313 15.99 16.18 52.71
C ARG A 313 15.22 17.13 53.65
N ASN A 314 13.91 16.95 53.81
CA ASN A 314 13.11 17.74 54.75
C ASN A 314 13.21 17.26 56.22
N TYR A 315 13.72 16.05 56.48
CA TYR A 315 13.89 15.54 57.85
C TYR A 315 15.26 15.87 58.47
N VAL A 316 16.26 16.26 57.66
CA VAL A 316 17.62 16.60 58.13
C VAL A 316 17.83 18.13 58.30
N GLY A 317 16.83 18.95 57.98
CA GLY A 317 16.92 20.42 57.97
C GLY A 317 16.58 21.16 59.27
N VAL A 318 16.27 20.48 60.38
CA VAL A 318 15.88 21.14 61.66
C VAL A 318 16.78 20.68 62.81
N ALA A 319 18.10 20.82 62.67
CA ALA A 319 19.00 20.82 63.82
C ALA A 319 20.38 21.39 63.43
N ARG A 320 20.56 22.71 63.57
CA ARG A 320 21.70 23.32 64.29
C ARG A 320 21.72 24.85 64.13
N GLY A 321 21.35 25.52 65.23
CA GLY A 321 21.72 26.90 65.49
C GLY A 321 23.12 27.00 66.13
N SER A 322 23.87 27.99 65.64
CA SER A 322 24.85 28.88 66.30
C SER A 322 25.91 28.34 67.28
N VAL A 323 27.20 28.66 67.04
CA VAL A 323 27.94 29.79 67.67
C VAL A 323 29.46 29.74 67.32
N SER A 324 29.94 30.90 66.82
CA SER A 324 31.24 31.61 66.88
C SER A 324 32.63 30.99 67.17
N THR A 325 33.58 31.55 66.39
CA THR A 325 34.90 32.19 66.74
C THR A 325 36.23 31.40 66.80
N ARG A 326 37.17 31.85 65.94
CA ARG A 326 38.65 32.07 66.04
C ARG A 326 39.52 30.86 66.45
N ASP A 327 40.69 30.56 65.89
CA ASP A 327 41.82 31.38 65.37
C ASP A 327 42.67 30.56 64.38
N ALA A 328 43.46 31.25 63.54
CA ALA A 328 44.52 30.71 62.67
C ALA A 328 45.88 30.66 63.42
N PRO A 329 46.99 30.06 62.90
CA PRO A 329 47.65 30.53 61.67
C PRO A 329 48.36 29.49 60.76
N GLN A 330 48.52 29.92 59.51
CA GLN A 330 49.64 29.72 58.56
C GLN A 330 50.27 28.33 58.34
N ARG A 331 50.24 27.89 57.07
CA ARG A 331 51.46 27.87 56.22
C ARG A 331 51.13 27.82 54.72
N SER A 332 52.02 28.47 53.99
CA SER A 332 52.06 28.84 52.58
C SER A 332 52.19 27.66 51.60
N ASN A 333 51.53 27.75 50.44
CA ASN A 333 52.21 27.86 49.14
C ASN A 333 51.20 27.93 47.97
N THR A 334 51.43 28.90 47.10
CA THR A 334 50.86 29.08 45.75
C THR A 334 52.03 29.49 44.84
N PRO A 335 51.87 29.61 43.51
CA PRO A 335 51.17 28.75 42.55
C PRO A 335 52.05 28.52 41.29
N SER A 336 51.65 27.63 40.37
CA SER A 336 52.09 27.74 38.96
C SER A 336 51.16 26.97 38.02
N ALA A 337 50.35 27.70 37.26
CA ALA A 337 50.10 27.40 35.85
C ALA A 337 51.21 28.12 35.05
N PRO A 338 51.55 27.74 33.79
CA PRO A 338 50.65 28.04 32.66
C PRO A 338 50.79 27.14 31.40
N GLU A 339 49.99 27.49 30.36
CA GLU A 339 50.20 27.29 28.91
C GLU A 339 49.99 25.89 28.27
N THR A 340 48.99 25.69 27.39
CA THR A 340 48.93 25.97 25.93
C THR A 340 50.02 25.33 25.06
N ARG A 341 49.65 24.29 24.31
CA ARG A 341 50.13 23.84 22.97
C ARG A 341 49.55 22.42 22.75
N GLY A 342 48.75 22.14 21.73
CA GLY A 342 49.06 22.26 20.31
C GLY A 342 49.71 20.95 19.85
N PHE A 343 48.92 20.00 19.33
CA PHE A 343 49.44 18.79 18.67
C PHE A 343 48.40 18.18 17.74
N LEU A 344 48.19 18.85 16.60
CA LEU A 344 48.05 18.14 15.32
C LEU A 344 49.38 17.43 15.10
N ASP A 345 49.47 16.19 15.52
CA ASP A 345 50.54 15.25 15.16
C ASP A 345 50.10 13.88 15.67
N ASN A 346 49.33 13.19 14.82
CA ASN A 346 49.50 11.76 14.55
C ASN A 346 48.43 11.39 13.51
N LEU A 347 48.92 11.35 12.27
CA LEU A 347 48.48 10.55 11.11
C LEU A 347 46.98 10.34 10.90
#